data_AF-A0A9J6G6U8-F1
#
_entry.id   AF-A0A9J6G6U8-F1
#
_cell.length_a   1.000
_cell.length_b   1.000
_cell.length_c   1.000
_cell.angle_alpha   90.00
_cell.angle_beta   90.00
_cell.angle_gamma   90.00
#
_symmetry.space_group_name_H-M   'P 1'
#
loop_
_entity.id
_entity.type
_entity.pdbx_description
1 polymer ?
#
loop_
_entity_poly.entity_id
_entity_poly.type
_entity_poly.pdbx_seq_one_letter_code
_entity_poly.pdbx_strand_id
1 'polypeptide(L)'
;MLKIVNKYKPNVTRALDQRIGYSKVYLEQEDNICRLRECNLGNLMTDAYFAYYADKNSTDPSRWSDVNGAVLNGGTIRAPLPQGGEKLLERESYTAQLLMRKCVV
;
A
#
# COMPACT_ATOMS: atom_id res chain seq x y z
N MET A 1 9.03 21.62 20.44
CA MET A 1 8.72 20.56 19.47
C MET A 1 7.88 19.42 20.07
N LEU A 2 8.26 18.84 21.22
CA LEU A 2 7.54 17.71 21.84
C LEU A 2 6.07 17.96 22.21
N LYS A 3 5.70 19.20 22.58
CA LYS A 3 4.31 19.56 22.92
C LYS A 3 3.31 19.29 21.79
N ILE A 4 3.73 19.48 20.53
CA ILE A 4 2.87 19.26 19.36
C ILE A 4 2.76 17.76 19.06
N VAL A 5 3.89 17.04 19.09
CA VAL A 5 3.92 15.58 18.86
C VAL A 5 3.04 14.86 19.89
N ASN A 6 3.17 15.20 21.17
CA ASN A 6 2.40 14.58 22.24
C ASN A 6 0.89 14.84 22.14
N LYS A 7 0.48 15.97 21.55
CA LYS A 7 -0.94 16.27 21.30
C LYS A 7 -1.57 15.34 20.27
N TYR A 8 -0.84 15.02 19.19
CA TYR A 8 -1.36 14.19 18.10
C TYR A 8 -1.05 12.70 18.25
N LYS A 9 -0.01 12.34 19.02
CA LYS A 9 0.44 10.97 19.22
C LYS A 9 -0.70 9.99 19.57
N PRO A 10 -1.60 10.27 20.53
CA PRO A 10 -2.67 9.33 20.86
C PRO A 10 -3.63 9.05 19.69
N ASN A 11 -3.97 10.09 18.92
CA ASN A 11 -4.85 9.94 17.77
C ASN A 11 -4.18 9.18 16.63
N VAL A 12 -2.88 9.42 16.41
CA VAL A 12 -2.09 8.69 15.41
C VAL A 12 -1.93 7.23 15.84
N THR A 13 -1.50 6.96 17.07
CA THR A 13 -1.34 5.59 17.59
C THR A 13 -2.64 4.79 17.47
N ARG A 14 -3.79 5.36 17.86
CA ARG A 14 -5.09 4.69 17.69
C ARG A 14 -5.40 4.35 16.23
N ALA A 15 -5.02 5.21 15.30
CA ALA A 15 -5.19 4.92 13.88
C ALA A 15 -4.22 3.84 13.41
N LEU A 16 -2.98 3.84 13.90
CA LEU A 16 -1.96 2.85 13.57
C LEU A 16 -2.35 1.43 14.05
N ASP A 17 -2.86 1.33 15.28
CA ASP A 17 -3.27 0.07 15.92
C ASP A 17 -4.53 -0.56 15.29
N GLN A 18 -5.24 0.18 14.42
CA GLN A 18 -6.42 -0.35 13.77
C GLN A 18 -6.03 -1.42 12.74
N ARG A 19 -6.48 -2.65 13.00
CA ARG A 19 -6.33 -3.79 12.09
C ARG A 19 -7.18 -3.59 10.83
N ILE A 20 -6.55 -3.66 9.67
CA ILE A 20 -7.23 -3.59 8.37
C ILE A 20 -7.45 -5.00 7.80
N GLY A 21 -6.52 -5.93 8.06
CA GLY A 21 -6.61 -7.30 7.56
C GLY A 21 -5.41 -8.16 7.93
N TYR A 22 -5.21 -9.25 7.20
CA TYR A 22 -4.05 -10.12 7.31
C TYR A 22 -3.69 -10.74 5.95
N SER A 23 -2.42 -11.05 5.75
CA SER A 23 -1.96 -11.81 4.57
C SER A 23 -1.78 -13.28 4.96
N LYS A 24 -2.12 -14.22 4.08
CA LYS A 24 -1.80 -15.65 4.28
C LYS A 24 -0.43 -16.04 3.73
N VAL A 25 0.30 -15.10 3.13
CA VAL A 25 1.63 -15.30 2.55
C VAL A 25 2.58 -14.21 3.03
N TYR A 26 3.88 -14.51 3.02
CA TYR A 26 4.91 -13.48 3.21
C TYR A 26 4.90 -12.52 2.03
N LEU A 27 4.84 -11.21 2.31
CA LEU A 27 4.92 -10.18 1.27
C LEU A 27 6.36 -9.69 1.18
N GLU A 28 7.02 -10.02 0.08
CA GLU A 28 8.47 -9.93 -0.08
C GLU A 28 8.95 -8.50 -0.42
N GLN A 29 9.99 -8.06 0.28
CA GLN A 29 10.87 -6.94 -0.11
C GLN A 29 12.29 -7.08 0.46
N GLU A 30 12.61 -8.24 1.02
CA GLU A 30 13.96 -8.53 1.50
C GLU A 30 14.96 -8.46 0.34
N ASP A 31 16.17 -8.02 0.62
CA ASP A 31 17.25 -7.87 -0.37
C ASP A 31 16.91 -7.05 -1.62
N ASN A 32 15.96 -6.11 -1.52
CA ASN A 32 15.47 -5.29 -2.64
C ASN A 32 14.87 -6.11 -3.80
N ILE A 33 14.26 -7.25 -3.52
CA ILE A 33 13.75 -8.15 -4.56
C ILE A 33 12.79 -7.44 -5.55
N CYS A 34 11.93 -6.53 -5.07
CA CYS A 34 11.01 -5.76 -5.92
C CYS A 34 11.68 -4.77 -6.87
N ARG A 35 12.99 -4.54 -6.75
CA ARG A 35 13.77 -3.70 -7.69
C ARG A 35 14.49 -4.52 -8.76
N LEU A 36 14.62 -5.83 -8.54
CA LEU A 36 15.39 -6.74 -9.38
C LEU A 36 14.47 -7.63 -10.22
N ARG A 37 13.30 -7.99 -9.69
CA ARG A 37 12.30 -8.81 -10.35
C ARG A 37 10.90 -8.49 -9.83
N GLU A 38 9.91 -9.16 -10.40
CA GLU A 38 8.55 -9.15 -9.88
C GLU A 38 8.51 -9.65 -8.43
N CYS A 39 7.66 -9.03 -7.61
CA CYS A 39 7.46 -9.40 -6.22
C CYS A 39 5.98 -9.32 -5.85
N ASN A 40 5.51 -10.22 -4.99
CA ASN A 40 4.08 -10.28 -4.64
C ASN A 40 3.56 -9.03 -3.91
N LEU A 41 4.41 -8.34 -3.13
CA LEU A 41 4.06 -7.09 -2.46
C LEU A 41 3.85 -5.95 -3.48
N GLY A 42 4.63 -5.95 -4.55
CA GLY A 42 4.47 -5.03 -5.66
C GLY A 42 3.15 -5.26 -6.40
N ASN A 43 2.79 -6.52 -6.64
CA ASN A 43 1.51 -6.88 -7.25
C ASN A 43 0.35 -6.42 -6.37
N LEU A 44 0.37 -6.76 -5.07
CA LEU A 44 -0.67 -6.35 -4.12
C LEU A 44 -0.87 -4.83 -4.08
N MET A 45 0.21 -4.05 -4.02
CA MET A 45 0.14 -2.59 -3.98
C MET A 45 -0.37 -2.01 -5.31
N THR A 46 0.06 -2.58 -6.44
CA THR A 46 -0.36 -2.14 -7.78
C THR A 46 -1.83 -2.44 -8.02
N ASP A 47 -2.30 -3.62 -7.62
CA ASP A 47 -3.72 -4.01 -7.70
C ASP A 47 -4.60 -3.11 -6.84
N ALA A 48 -4.14 -2.75 -5.63
CA ALA A 48 -4.85 -1.82 -4.76
C ALA A 48 -4.99 -0.42 -5.39
N TYR A 49 -3.94 0.08 -6.06
CA TYR A 49 -4.03 1.34 -6.80
C TYR A 49 -4.98 1.22 -7.99
N PHE A 50 -4.85 0.15 -8.76
CA PHE A 50 -5.70 -0.09 -9.91
C PHE A 50 -7.17 -0.13 -9.50
N ALA A 51 -7.54 -0.92 -8.50
CA ALA A 51 -8.91 -1.01 -7.99
C ALA A 51 -9.47 0.36 -7.56
N TYR A 52 -8.69 1.16 -6.82
CA TYR A 52 -9.15 2.48 -6.37
C TYR A 52 -9.49 3.45 -7.50
N TYR A 53 -8.74 3.41 -8.61
CA TYR A 53 -9.03 4.27 -9.78
C TYR A 53 -10.01 3.63 -10.74
N ALA A 54 -9.99 2.30 -10.86
CA ALA A 54 -10.89 1.53 -11.70
C ALA A 54 -12.35 1.69 -11.26
N ASP A 55 -12.61 1.72 -9.95
CA ASP A 55 -13.93 1.87 -9.33
C ASP A 55 -14.51 3.29 -9.43
N LYS A 56 -13.78 4.25 -10.03
CA LYS A 56 -14.31 5.59 -10.26
C LYS A 56 -15.23 5.61 -11.48
N ASN A 57 -16.23 6.49 -11.44
CA ASN A 57 -17.11 6.71 -12.58
C ASN A 57 -16.29 7.06 -13.82
N SER A 58 -16.48 6.28 -14.88
CA SER A 58 -15.87 6.59 -16.17
C SER A 58 -16.46 7.87 -16.76
N THR A 59 -15.59 8.64 -17.40
CA THR A 59 -15.98 9.80 -18.22
C THR A 59 -16.73 9.41 -19.49
N ASP A 60 -16.58 8.18 -19.97
CA ASP A 60 -17.19 7.64 -21.18
C ASP A 60 -18.14 6.48 -20.82
N PRO A 61 -19.46 6.62 -20.99
CA PRO A 61 -20.44 5.57 -20.67
C PRO A 61 -20.25 4.26 -21.45
N SER A 62 -19.49 4.27 -22.54
CA SER A 62 -19.17 3.07 -23.32
C SER A 62 -18.00 2.25 -22.75
N ARG A 63 -17.24 2.84 -21.81
CA ARG A 63 -16.09 2.21 -21.16
C ARG A 63 -16.46 1.69 -19.78
N TRP A 64 -15.79 0.61 -19.39
CA TRP A 64 -15.95 0.04 -18.05
C TRP A 64 -15.17 0.85 -17.00
N SER A 65 -14.06 1.52 -17.37
CA SER A 65 -13.30 2.46 -16.55
C SER A 65 -12.44 3.40 -17.41
N ASP A 66 -11.99 4.50 -16.82
CA ASP A 66 -11.04 5.45 -17.43
C ASP A 66 -9.58 4.97 -17.38
N VAL A 67 -9.28 3.97 -16.54
CA VAL A 67 -7.96 3.40 -16.35
C VAL A 67 -7.96 1.92 -16.75
N ASN A 68 -6.87 1.44 -17.33
CA ASN A 68 -6.73 0.04 -17.73
C ASN A 68 -5.45 -0.63 -17.22
N GLY A 69 -4.58 0.13 -16.54
CA GLY A 69 -3.43 -0.43 -15.85
C GLY A 69 -2.89 0.48 -14.75
N ALA A 70 -2.03 -0.10 -13.92
CA ALA A 70 -1.26 0.64 -12.92
C ALA A 70 0.21 0.21 -13.00
N VAL A 71 1.11 1.16 -12.74
CA VAL A 71 2.55 0.91 -12.71
C VAL A 71 3.12 1.43 -11.41
N LEU A 72 3.85 0.57 -10.71
CA LEU A 72 4.52 0.90 -9.45
C LEU A 72 6.02 0.66 -9.58
N ASN A 73 6.83 1.65 -9.22
CA ASN A 73 8.27 1.48 -9.17
C ASN A 73 8.68 0.73 -7.88
N GLY A 74 9.59 -0.25 -7.99
CA GLY A 74 10.10 -1.00 -6.85
C GLY A 74 10.81 -0.16 -5.78
N GLY A 75 11.17 1.09 -6.07
CA GLY A 75 11.73 2.04 -5.11
C GLY A 75 10.73 2.47 -4.02
N THR A 76 9.44 2.40 -4.31
CA THR A 76 8.33 2.77 -3.40
C THR A 76 8.11 1.74 -2.30
N ILE A 77 8.48 0.48 -2.55
CA ILE A 77 8.35 -0.61 -1.60
C ILE A 77 9.61 -0.60 -0.73
N ARG A 78 9.45 -0.50 0.60
CA ARG A 78 10.58 -0.23 1.51
C ARG A 78 10.85 -1.33 2.53
N ALA A 79 9.87 -2.18 2.82
CA ALA A 79 9.98 -3.23 3.82
C ALA A 79 9.04 -4.40 3.47
N PRO A 80 9.41 -5.65 3.83
CA PRO A 80 8.52 -6.80 3.68
C PRO A 80 7.40 -6.78 4.73
N LEU A 81 6.36 -7.58 4.52
CA LEU A 81 5.33 -7.83 5.52
C LEU A 81 5.27 -9.32 5.85
N PRO A 82 5.29 -9.68 7.15
CA PRO A 82 5.26 -11.08 7.56
C PRO A 82 3.92 -11.72 7.22
N GLN A 83 3.92 -13.05 7.07
CA GLN A 83 2.71 -13.84 6.94
C GLN A 83 1.85 -13.74 8.21
N GLY A 84 0.54 -13.64 8.03
CA GLY A 84 -0.45 -13.57 9.09
C GLY A 84 -0.46 -14.83 9.95
N GLY A 85 -0.16 -14.61 11.23
CA GLY A 85 0.01 -15.58 12.31
C GLY A 85 0.68 -14.91 13.52
N GLU A 86 1.64 -14.01 13.27
CA GLU A 86 2.39 -13.30 14.33
C GLU A 86 2.29 -11.76 14.26
N LYS A 87 2.00 -11.15 13.10
CA LYS A 87 1.71 -9.71 12.97
C LYS A 87 0.62 -9.48 11.93
N LEU A 88 -0.40 -8.72 12.30
CA LEU A 88 -1.54 -8.37 11.43
C LEU A 88 -1.21 -7.13 10.61
N LEU A 89 -1.97 -6.90 9.53
CA LEU A 89 -1.80 -5.70 8.70
C LEU A 89 -2.41 -4.50 9.43
N GLU A 90 -1.56 -3.83 10.20
CA GLU A 90 -1.81 -2.56 10.88
C GLU A 90 -1.51 -1.38 9.94
N ARG A 91 -2.14 -0.22 10.17
CA ARG A 91 -1.88 0.97 9.34
C ARG A 91 -0.40 1.37 9.36
N GLU A 92 0.30 1.11 10.46
CA GLU A 92 1.74 1.39 10.60
C GLU A 92 2.59 0.69 9.55
N SER A 93 2.24 -0.56 9.22
CA SER A 93 2.94 -1.38 8.23
C SER A 93 2.86 -0.81 6.81
N TYR A 94 1.83 -0.01 6.50
CA TYR A 94 1.64 0.65 5.20
C TYR A 94 2.25 2.05 5.14
N THR A 95 2.35 2.76 6.27
CA THR A 95 2.81 4.17 6.29
C THR A 95 4.22 4.35 5.73
N ALA A 96 5.10 3.36 5.87
CA ALA A 96 6.46 3.38 5.31
C ALA A 96 6.52 3.16 3.79
N GLN A 97 5.40 2.81 3.15
CA GLN A 97 5.32 2.45 1.73
C GLN A 97 4.66 3.56 0.88
N LEU A 98 3.96 4.52 1.50
CA LEU A 98 3.18 5.55 0.80
C LEU A 98 3.94 6.88 0.63
N LEU A 99 4.87 6.93 -0.32
CA LEU A 99 5.32 8.18 -0.95
C LEU A 99 4.88 8.17 -2.42
N MET A 100 3.58 8.37 -2.65
CA MET A 100 2.99 8.22 -3.99
C MET A 100 3.22 9.45 -4.89
N ARG A 101 3.79 9.21 -6.06
CA ARG A 101 3.55 10.01 -7.26
C ARG A 101 2.59 9.22 -8.16
N LYS A 102 1.55 9.89 -8.67
CA LYS A 102 0.53 9.27 -9.53
C LYS A 102 1.17 8.77 -10.84
N CYS A 103 1.12 7.46 -11.08
CA CYS A 103 1.25 6.84 -12.41
C CYS A 103 0.19 5.75 -12.53
N VAL A 104 -1.02 6.13 -12.94
CA VAL A 104 -2.08 5.21 -13.33
C VAL A 104 -2.35 5.49 -14.81
N VAL A 105 -2.46 4.43 -15.62
CA VAL A 105 -2.44 4.48 -17.09
C VAL A 105 -3.81 4.11 -17.65
#